data_AF-A0A0D2KIT5-F1
#
_entry.id   AF-A0A0D2KIT5-F1
#
_cell.length_a   1.000
_cell.length_b   1.000
_cell.length_c   1.000
_cell.angle_alpha   90.00
_cell.angle_beta   90.00
_cell.angle_gamma   90.00
#
_symmetry.space_group_name_H-M   'P 1'
#
loop_
_entity.id
_entity.type
_entity.pdbx_description
1 polymer ?
#
loop_
_entity_poly.entity_id
_entity_poly.type
_entity_poly.pdbx_seq_one_letter_code
_entity_poly.pdbx_strand_id
1 'polypeptide(L)'
;MDPSTPIHRRGDDEDPLDDLAAFHAQIALADQAIFAERARQLAEEAEDDLASEVEFEYLEEDDFPPLGEPVPSDEQVELYWRLKRMLNIFPTAPNDARVVKSTVKEIIIRQVTLPRPRWAEFPLEERHVDRLRICLDNCHALRGTTPTGADDLRGGYFSNTGHFYHQKPAYAHDLFAHGFKVGAQQHTCGFSQHFGAKMRQLCSSPEEAAFVSQLGNSESAYCFARDPYIKDYHQPDGFFSHDVSVNYGVCLELVNSHKRARLADLADFYLHKSVRETQVLIAVDFDEDQSKRVVLSTWRRDGDGLKMHVQDIRDEDGTLVPGNPLRIPMLDIAPPAIVPLSMRNKAIVFSVQELCQIMKDAEDGVAKVIEESERVPEIVPPPPSSPGDPSIMRNLMIPDERAPF
;
A
#
# COMPACT_ATOMS: atom_id res chain seq x y z
N MET A 1 -60.93 -44.10 -17.20
CA MET A 1 -59.55 -43.60 -17.02
C MET A 1 -59.46 -42.30 -17.78
N ASP A 2 -59.43 -41.19 -17.06
CA ASP A 2 -59.59 -39.83 -17.61
C ASP A 2 -58.23 -39.12 -17.57
N PRO A 3 -57.68 -38.65 -18.71
CA PRO A 3 -56.37 -38.02 -18.79
C PRO A 3 -56.52 -36.49 -18.78
N SER A 4 -56.89 -35.92 -17.64
CA SER A 4 -57.12 -34.47 -17.54
C SER A 4 -56.76 -33.97 -16.14
N THR A 5 -55.46 -33.85 -15.85
CA THR A 5 -55.03 -33.11 -14.64
C THR A 5 -53.82 -32.23 -14.99
N PRO A 6 -53.92 -30.89 -14.90
CA PRO A 6 -52.80 -30.00 -15.13
C PRO A 6 -51.84 -30.10 -13.94
N ILE A 7 -50.59 -30.43 -14.21
CA ILE A 7 -49.51 -30.34 -13.23
C ILE A 7 -49.21 -28.86 -13.03
N HIS A 8 -49.64 -28.29 -11.91
CA HIS A 8 -49.18 -26.99 -11.44
C HIS A 8 -47.68 -27.07 -11.14
N ARG A 9 -46.85 -26.47 -12.00
CA ARG A 9 -45.48 -26.11 -11.65
C ARG A 9 -45.56 -25.01 -10.60
N ARG A 10 -45.28 -25.36 -9.34
CA ARG A 10 -44.90 -24.38 -8.33
C ARG A 10 -43.60 -23.75 -8.81
N GLY A 11 -43.64 -22.42 -8.94
CA GLY A 11 -42.46 -21.60 -9.08
C GLY A 11 -41.69 -21.53 -7.76
N ASP A 12 -40.52 -20.93 -7.90
CA ASP A 12 -39.61 -20.47 -6.85
C ASP A 12 -38.61 -21.54 -6.39
N ASP A 13 -37.83 -22.01 -7.37
CA ASP A 13 -36.46 -22.49 -7.12
C ASP A 13 -35.57 -21.24 -7.01
N GLU A 14 -35.54 -20.61 -5.83
CA GLU A 14 -34.46 -19.66 -5.53
C GLU A 14 -33.13 -20.43 -5.49
N ASP A 15 -32.14 -19.90 -6.20
CA ASP A 15 -30.85 -20.57 -6.39
C ASP A 15 -30.10 -20.57 -5.05
N PRO A 16 -29.84 -21.74 -4.43
CA PRO A 16 -29.21 -21.82 -3.09
C PRO A 16 -27.79 -21.23 -3.03
N LEU A 17 -27.21 -20.84 -4.18
CA LEU A 17 -25.96 -20.10 -4.26
C LEU A 17 -26.09 -18.60 -3.93
N ASP A 18 -27.24 -17.98 -4.21
CA ASP A 18 -27.47 -16.57 -3.88
C ASP A 18 -27.63 -16.37 -2.36
N ASP A 19 -28.24 -17.33 -1.67
CA ASP A 19 -28.35 -17.34 -0.21
C ASP A 19 -26.98 -17.46 0.50
N LEU A 20 -26.05 -18.23 -0.09
CA LEU A 20 -24.72 -18.41 0.50
C LEU A 20 -23.86 -17.14 0.33
N ALA A 21 -23.93 -16.48 -0.83
CA ALA A 21 -23.25 -15.21 -1.06
C ALA A 21 -23.81 -14.10 -0.16
N ALA A 22 -25.14 -14.03 -0.01
CA ALA A 22 -25.79 -13.10 0.90
C ALA A 22 -25.41 -13.35 2.37
N PHE A 23 -25.29 -14.62 2.77
CA PHE A 23 -24.84 -15.01 4.11
C PHE A 23 -23.40 -14.59 4.40
N HIS A 24 -22.47 -14.82 3.46
CA HIS A 24 -21.07 -14.38 3.62
C HIS A 24 -20.93 -12.85 3.63
N ALA A 25 -21.71 -12.14 2.82
CA ALA A 25 -21.75 -10.67 2.84
C ALA A 25 -22.28 -10.13 4.18
N GLN A 26 -23.28 -10.78 4.78
CA GLN A 26 -23.78 -10.40 6.11
C GLN A 26 -22.76 -10.63 7.22
N ILE A 27 -21.97 -11.71 7.16
CA ILE A 27 -20.88 -11.96 8.12
C ILE A 27 -19.81 -10.88 7.99
N ALA A 28 -19.38 -10.53 6.77
CA ALA A 28 -18.37 -9.50 6.55
C ALA A 28 -18.84 -8.11 7.03
N LEU A 29 -20.12 -7.77 6.82
CA LEU A 29 -20.71 -6.52 7.33
C LEU A 29 -20.82 -6.52 8.86
N ALA A 30 -21.13 -7.65 9.48
CA ALA A 30 -21.19 -7.79 10.94
C ALA A 30 -19.79 -7.62 11.56
N ASP A 31 -18.76 -8.23 10.97
CA ASP A 31 -17.37 -8.08 11.42
C ASP A 31 -16.88 -6.63 11.30
N GLN A 32 -17.21 -5.94 10.20
CA GLN A 32 -16.92 -4.51 10.04
C GLN A 32 -17.64 -3.63 11.06
N ALA A 33 -18.92 -3.91 11.35
CA ALA A 33 -19.70 -3.15 12.33
C ALA A 33 -19.17 -3.35 13.76
N ILE A 34 -18.75 -4.56 14.12
CA ILE A 34 -18.12 -4.87 15.41
C ILE A 34 -16.79 -4.12 15.55
N PHE A 35 -15.96 -4.11 14.49
CA PHE A 35 -14.69 -3.39 14.49
C PHE A 35 -14.90 -1.87 14.59
N ALA A 36 -15.87 -1.32 13.87
CA ALA A 36 -16.21 0.09 13.90
C ALA A 36 -16.76 0.55 15.27
N GLU A 37 -17.64 -0.23 15.91
CA GLU A 37 -18.16 0.10 17.24
C GLU A 37 -17.08 -0.02 18.31
N ARG A 38 -16.16 -1.00 18.19
CA ARG A 38 -15.01 -1.10 19.10
C ARG A 38 -14.05 0.07 18.94
N ALA A 39 -13.81 0.52 17.71
CA ALA A 39 -13.01 1.71 17.44
C ALA A 39 -13.67 2.99 17.99
N ARG A 40 -15.00 3.11 17.87
CA ARG A 40 -15.77 4.23 18.44
C ARG A 40 -15.71 4.27 19.96
N GLN A 41 -15.88 3.13 20.63
CA GLN A 41 -15.75 3.02 22.09
C GLN A 41 -14.35 3.38 22.57
N LEU A 42 -13.29 2.91 21.88
CA LEU A 42 -11.92 3.27 22.21
C LEU A 42 -11.63 4.76 21.99
N ALA A 43 -12.32 5.41 21.03
CA ALA A 43 -12.20 6.85 20.81
C ALA A 43 -12.92 7.68 21.89
N GLU A 44 -14.12 7.25 22.32
CA GLU A 44 -14.85 7.89 23.44
C GLU A 44 -14.10 7.72 24.76
N GLU A 45 -13.55 6.53 25.04
CA GLU A 45 -12.68 6.28 26.21
C GLU A 45 -11.41 7.16 26.18
N ALA A 46 -10.84 7.42 25.00
CA ALA A 46 -9.67 8.27 24.86
C ALA A 46 -9.97 9.77 25.04
N GLU A 47 -11.16 10.26 24.65
CA GLU A 47 -11.56 11.66 24.84
C GLU A 47 -11.77 12.02 26.33
N ASP A 48 -12.35 11.12 27.11
CA ASP A 48 -12.56 11.32 28.56
C ASP A 48 -11.23 11.36 29.33
N ASP A 49 -10.24 10.56 28.93
CA ASP A 49 -8.88 10.60 29.50
C ASP A 49 -8.13 11.90 29.10
N LEU A 50 -8.30 12.37 27.85
CA LEU A 50 -7.68 13.59 27.31
C LEU A 50 -8.14 14.89 28.00
N ALA A 51 -9.35 14.91 28.57
CA ALA A 51 -9.87 16.08 29.27
C ALA A 51 -9.20 16.33 30.64
N SER A 52 -8.45 15.35 31.16
CA SER A 52 -7.93 15.39 32.54
C SER A 52 -6.43 15.68 32.68
N GLU A 53 -5.60 15.43 31.66
CA GLU A 53 -4.14 15.62 31.75
C GLU A 53 -3.51 16.02 30.40
N VAL A 54 -3.51 17.31 30.06
CA VAL A 54 -2.58 17.84 29.04
C VAL A 54 -1.97 19.14 29.55
N GLU A 55 -0.90 19.03 30.34
CA GLU A 55 0.10 20.10 30.43
C GLU A 55 0.98 20.02 29.17
N PHE A 56 0.94 21.08 28.35
CA PHE A 56 1.79 21.20 27.17
C PHE A 56 3.22 21.53 27.61
N GLU A 57 4.08 20.52 27.64
CA GLU A 57 5.53 20.70 27.79
C GLU A 57 6.09 21.33 26.49
N TYR A 58 6.51 22.60 26.58
CA TYR A 58 7.18 23.32 25.49
C TYR A 58 8.54 22.69 25.19
N LEU A 59 8.98 22.77 23.93
CA LEU A 59 10.26 22.20 23.46
C LEU A 59 11.43 22.56 24.38
N GLU A 60 12.21 21.56 24.80
CA GLU A 60 13.62 21.79 25.12
C GLU A 60 14.40 21.90 23.81
N GLU A 61 15.30 22.88 23.71
CA GLU A 61 16.10 23.18 22.50
C GLU A 61 16.93 21.99 21.98
N ASP A 62 17.10 20.95 22.80
CA ASP A 62 17.91 19.76 22.51
C ASP A 62 17.24 18.72 21.59
N ASP A 63 15.97 18.88 21.22
CA ASP A 63 15.24 17.96 20.34
C ASP A 63 15.45 18.23 18.83
N PHE A 64 16.11 19.34 18.47
CA PHE A 64 16.46 19.65 17.08
C PHE A 64 17.85 19.10 16.70
N PRO A 65 18.07 18.71 15.43
CA PRO A 65 19.37 18.24 15.01
C PRO A 65 20.45 19.33 15.25
N PRO A 66 21.69 18.93 15.60
CA PRO A 66 22.75 19.87 15.92
C PRO A 66 23.03 20.83 14.76
N LEU A 67 23.41 22.07 15.11
CA LEU A 67 23.83 23.12 14.18
C LEU A 67 24.80 22.58 13.11
N GLY A 68 24.31 22.38 11.89
CA GLY A 68 25.08 21.83 10.76
C GLY A 68 24.28 20.95 9.82
N GLU A 69 23.11 20.45 10.23
CA GLU A 69 22.20 19.71 9.36
C GLU A 69 21.22 20.63 8.62
N PRO A 70 20.72 20.24 7.43
CA PRO A 70 19.73 21.02 6.69
C PRO A 70 18.50 21.32 7.55
N VAL A 71 18.04 22.56 7.51
CA VAL A 71 16.81 23.01 8.18
C VAL A 71 15.65 22.15 7.66
N PRO A 72 14.84 21.54 8.55
CA PRO A 72 13.70 20.74 8.10
C PRO A 72 12.73 21.59 7.29
N SER A 73 12.16 21.03 6.22
CA SER A 73 11.09 21.73 5.49
C SER A 73 9.85 21.92 6.37
N ASP A 74 9.00 22.89 6.04
CA ASP A 74 7.74 23.13 6.78
C ASP A 74 6.88 21.86 6.87
N GLU A 75 6.86 21.04 5.82
CA GLU A 75 6.19 19.73 5.80
C GLU A 75 6.79 18.75 6.83
N GLN A 76 8.12 18.71 6.96
CA GLN A 76 8.80 17.86 7.93
C GLN A 76 8.51 18.30 9.37
N VAL A 77 8.42 19.62 9.60
CA VAL A 77 8.05 20.20 10.90
C VAL A 77 6.59 19.89 11.24
N GLU A 78 5.67 20.09 10.30
CA GLU A 78 4.24 19.79 10.51
C GLU A 78 4.02 18.30 10.79
N LEU A 79 4.68 17.44 10.01
CA LEU A 79 4.64 15.99 10.18
C LEU A 79 5.13 15.59 11.58
N TYR A 80 6.27 16.14 12.03
CA TYR A 80 6.78 15.91 13.37
C TYR A 80 5.75 16.29 14.46
N TRP A 81 5.10 17.46 14.34
CA TRP A 81 4.12 17.90 15.33
C TRP A 81 2.84 17.07 15.36
N ARG A 82 2.35 16.61 14.21
CA ARG A 82 1.22 15.67 14.15
C ARG A 82 1.56 14.37 14.86
N LEU A 83 2.76 13.85 14.63
CA LEU A 83 3.23 12.60 15.21
C LEU A 83 3.52 12.71 16.69
N LYS A 84 4.07 13.85 17.15
CA LYS A 84 4.24 14.14 18.58
C LYS A 84 2.89 14.17 19.30
N ARG A 85 1.86 14.78 18.71
CA ARG A 85 0.49 14.75 19.24
C ARG A 85 -0.03 13.32 19.33
N MET A 86 0.13 12.51 18.29
CA MET A 86 -0.29 11.10 18.31
C MET A 86 0.39 10.29 19.41
N LEU A 87 1.71 10.43 19.56
CA LEU A 87 2.48 9.70 20.56
C LEU A 87 2.09 10.05 22.01
N ASN A 88 1.33 11.13 22.21
CA ASN A 88 0.81 11.55 23.51
C ASN A 88 -0.65 11.09 23.75
N ILE A 89 -1.35 10.55 22.74
CA ILE A 89 -2.75 10.09 22.86
C ILE A 89 -2.84 8.63 23.37
N PHE A 90 -1.72 7.90 23.49
CA PHE A 90 -1.75 6.48 23.85
C PHE A 90 -1.59 6.25 25.37
N PRO A 91 -2.67 5.95 26.13
CA PRO A 91 -2.57 5.58 27.54
C PRO A 91 -1.84 4.23 27.65
N THR A 92 -0.70 4.18 28.34
CA THR A 92 0.12 2.97 28.38
C THR A 92 0.91 2.80 29.68
N ALA A 93 1.17 1.54 30.04
CA ALA A 93 2.18 1.20 31.03
C ALA A 93 3.57 1.70 30.56
N PRO A 94 4.43 2.23 31.47
CA PRO A 94 5.55 3.10 31.10
C PRO A 94 6.55 2.51 30.08
N ASN A 95 6.75 1.19 30.09
CA ASN A 95 7.83 0.56 29.31
C ASN A 95 7.45 0.20 27.88
N ASP A 96 6.24 -0.32 27.64
CA ASP A 96 5.82 -0.72 26.28
C ASP A 96 5.64 0.51 25.38
N ALA A 97 5.11 1.59 25.96
CA ALA A 97 4.96 2.90 25.31
C ALA A 97 6.29 3.38 24.73
N ARG A 98 7.35 3.25 25.52
CA ARG A 98 8.68 3.75 25.19
C ARG A 98 9.27 3.02 23.99
N VAL A 99 9.14 1.69 23.92
CA VAL A 99 9.66 0.90 22.78
C VAL A 99 8.92 1.27 21.50
N VAL A 100 7.58 1.26 21.51
CA VAL A 100 6.77 1.61 20.33
C VAL A 100 7.04 3.05 19.90
N LYS A 101 7.06 4.00 20.84
CA LYS A 101 7.37 5.42 20.57
C LYS A 101 8.75 5.61 19.97
N SER A 102 9.75 4.89 20.47
CA SER A 102 11.11 4.91 19.92
C SER A 102 11.16 4.38 18.49
N THR A 103 10.50 3.25 18.23
CA THR A 103 10.45 2.64 16.88
C THR A 103 9.72 3.55 15.90
N VAL A 104 8.58 4.12 16.29
CA VAL A 104 7.84 5.09 15.47
C VAL A 104 8.72 6.32 15.19
N LYS A 105 9.36 6.91 16.21
CA LYS A 105 10.27 8.06 16.05
C LYS A 105 11.38 7.75 15.05
N GLU A 106 12.01 6.59 15.15
CA GLU A 106 13.07 6.17 14.23
C GLU A 106 12.56 5.96 12.80
N ILE A 107 11.38 5.33 12.60
CA ILE A 107 10.75 5.19 11.28
C ILE A 107 10.52 6.58 10.66
N ILE A 108 10.00 7.52 11.43
CA ILE A 108 9.70 8.89 10.97
C ILE A 108 10.99 9.63 10.61
N ILE A 109 12.00 9.58 11.49
CA ILE A 109 13.29 10.21 11.23
C ILE A 109 13.86 9.67 9.93
N ARG A 110 13.84 8.35 9.71
CA ARG A 110 14.32 7.75 8.46
C ARG A 110 13.51 8.20 7.26
N GLN A 111 12.20 8.29 7.37
CA GLN A 111 11.34 8.79 6.30
C GLN A 111 11.64 10.22 5.88
N VAL A 112 12.00 11.05 6.86
CA VAL A 112 12.28 12.48 6.68
C VAL A 112 13.72 12.72 6.19
N THR A 113 14.68 12.00 6.74
CA THR A 113 16.12 12.26 6.55
C THR A 113 16.74 11.45 5.42
N LEU A 114 16.16 10.31 5.05
CA LEU A 114 16.73 9.43 4.04
C LEU A 114 15.96 9.59 2.73
N PRO A 115 16.59 10.15 1.68
CA PRO A 115 15.92 10.40 0.40
C PRO A 115 15.61 9.12 -0.39
N ARG A 116 15.87 7.93 0.18
CA ARG A 116 15.94 6.68 -0.57
C ARG A 116 15.08 5.58 0.03
N PRO A 117 14.53 4.71 -0.82
CA PRO A 117 13.80 3.52 -0.40
C PRO A 117 14.68 2.64 0.48
N ARG A 118 14.15 2.26 1.65
CA ARG A 118 14.84 1.35 2.54
C ARG A 118 13.87 0.35 3.13
N TRP A 119 14.25 -0.91 3.00
CA TRP A 119 13.87 -1.95 3.93
C TRP A 119 14.67 -1.72 5.21
N ALA A 120 13.98 -1.49 6.31
CA ALA A 120 14.57 -1.27 7.62
C ALA A 120 13.98 -2.27 8.60
N GLU A 121 14.85 -2.97 9.33
CA GLU A 121 14.45 -3.92 10.37
C GLU A 121 14.70 -3.32 11.75
N PHE A 122 13.74 -3.53 12.64
CA PHE A 122 13.69 -3.03 14.01
C PHE A 122 13.43 -4.22 14.93
N PRO A 123 14.34 -4.51 15.88
CA PRO A 123 14.04 -5.46 16.93
C PRO A 123 12.76 -5.04 17.65
N LEU A 124 11.77 -5.91 17.68
CA LEU A 124 10.48 -5.63 18.30
C LEU A 124 9.94 -6.91 18.92
N GLU A 125 9.53 -6.84 20.18
CA GLU A 125 8.89 -7.98 20.82
C GLU A 125 7.45 -8.11 20.31
N GLU A 126 6.97 -9.36 20.25
CA GLU A 126 5.66 -9.70 19.72
C GLU A 126 4.51 -8.92 20.38
N ARG A 127 4.60 -8.70 21.70
CA ARG A 127 3.61 -7.94 22.48
C ARG A 127 3.48 -6.46 22.05
N HIS A 128 4.44 -5.92 21.31
CA HIS A 128 4.45 -4.53 20.85
C HIS A 128 3.94 -4.37 19.41
N VAL A 129 3.78 -5.47 18.68
CA VAL A 129 3.46 -5.48 17.24
C VAL A 129 2.12 -4.83 16.93
N ASP A 130 1.05 -5.28 17.59
CA ASP A 130 -0.29 -4.76 17.35
C ASP A 130 -0.37 -3.26 17.66
N ARG A 131 0.32 -2.81 18.72
CA ARG A 131 0.38 -1.39 19.10
C ARG A 131 1.15 -0.56 18.08
N LEU A 132 2.30 -1.03 17.63
CA LEU A 132 3.07 -0.35 16.58
C LEU A 132 2.26 -0.23 15.29
N ARG A 133 1.57 -1.30 14.88
CA ARG A 133 0.71 -1.27 13.69
C ARG A 133 -0.39 -0.23 13.82
N ILE A 134 -1.15 -0.22 14.92
CA ILE A 134 -2.18 0.80 15.19
C ILE A 134 -1.59 2.21 15.14
N CYS A 135 -0.39 2.42 15.72
CA CYS A 135 0.28 3.70 15.64
C CYS A 135 0.56 4.11 14.20
N LEU A 136 1.11 3.21 13.38
CA LEU A 136 1.44 3.47 11.98
C LEU A 136 0.19 3.70 11.13
N ASP A 137 -0.86 2.89 11.29
CA ASP A 137 -2.14 3.04 10.58
C ASP A 137 -2.77 4.42 10.88
N ASN A 138 -2.72 4.86 12.15
CA ASN A 138 -3.18 6.20 12.51
C ASN A 138 -2.28 7.30 11.93
N CYS A 139 -0.98 7.05 11.76
CA CYS A 139 -0.07 8.01 11.12
C CYS A 139 -0.42 8.15 9.63
N HIS A 140 -0.81 7.06 8.97
CA HIS A 140 -1.28 7.06 7.58
C HIS A 140 -2.55 7.86 7.40
N ALA A 141 -3.57 7.60 8.24
CA ALA A 141 -4.84 8.30 8.18
C ALA A 141 -4.68 9.83 8.25
N LEU A 142 -3.66 10.31 8.98
CA LEU A 142 -3.39 11.74 9.17
C LEU A 142 -2.55 12.39 8.08
N ARG A 143 -1.83 11.63 7.24
CA ARG A 143 -1.03 12.24 6.15
C ARG A 143 -1.90 12.70 4.98
N GLY A 144 -3.15 12.25 4.91
CA GLY A 144 -3.96 12.37 3.70
C GLY A 144 -3.37 11.46 2.61
N THR A 145 -4.23 10.94 1.74
CA THR A 145 -3.74 10.18 0.59
C THR A 145 -3.00 11.14 -0.32
N THR A 146 -1.67 11.08 -0.36
CA THR A 146 -0.97 11.72 -1.48
C THR A 146 -1.44 11.02 -2.76
N PRO A 147 -1.69 11.75 -3.86
CA PRO A 147 -2.28 11.18 -5.07
C PRO A 147 -1.48 10.02 -5.67
N THR A 148 -0.24 9.84 -5.23
CA THR A 148 0.75 8.94 -5.79
C THR A 148 0.91 7.64 -5.02
N GLY A 149 0.30 7.48 -3.83
CA GLY A 149 0.45 6.27 -2.99
C GLY A 149 1.88 6.00 -2.48
N ALA A 150 2.86 6.79 -2.92
CA ALA A 150 4.28 6.63 -2.62
C ALA A 150 4.67 6.93 -1.16
N ASP A 151 3.70 7.35 -0.34
CA ASP A 151 3.86 7.56 1.09
C ASP A 151 3.26 6.45 1.95
N ASP A 152 2.68 5.40 1.35
CA ASP A 152 2.20 4.25 2.10
C ASP A 152 3.39 3.45 2.59
N LEU A 153 3.64 3.52 3.91
CA LEU A 153 4.66 2.77 4.59
C LEU A 153 4.18 1.33 4.56
N ARG A 154 4.95 0.47 3.91
CA ARG A 154 4.69 -0.97 3.95
C ARG A 154 5.37 -1.53 5.17
N GLY A 155 4.73 -2.48 5.83
CA GLY A 155 5.28 -3.05 7.06
C GLY A 155 4.97 -4.52 7.23
N GLY A 156 5.69 -5.09 8.19
CA GLY A 156 5.26 -6.29 8.83
C GLY A 156 6.21 -6.81 9.88
N TYR A 157 5.96 -8.02 10.32
CA TYR A 157 6.63 -8.60 11.47
C TYR A 157 6.87 -10.09 11.25
N PHE A 158 8.03 -10.57 11.72
CA PHE A 158 8.38 -11.98 11.69
C PHE A 158 8.89 -12.42 13.07
N SER A 159 8.03 -13.13 13.81
CA SER A 159 8.27 -13.66 15.16
C SER A 159 9.52 -14.52 15.26
N ASN A 160 9.83 -15.31 14.23
CA ASN A 160 11.04 -16.13 14.20
C ASN A 160 12.34 -15.31 14.30
N THR A 161 12.31 -14.07 13.82
CA THR A 161 13.42 -13.12 13.92
C THR A 161 13.23 -12.14 15.07
N GLY A 162 12.00 -11.92 15.55
CA GLY A 162 11.69 -10.86 16.50
C GLY A 162 11.92 -9.46 15.92
N HIS A 163 11.73 -9.30 14.61
CA HIS A 163 11.91 -8.04 13.92
C HIS A 163 10.61 -7.57 13.28
N PHE A 164 10.29 -6.30 13.51
CA PHE A 164 9.40 -5.54 12.68
C PHE A 164 10.22 -4.95 11.53
N TYR A 165 9.72 -5.02 10.31
CA TYR A 165 10.32 -4.32 9.19
C TYR A 165 9.35 -3.29 8.64
N HIS A 166 9.96 -2.27 8.07
CA HIS A 166 9.28 -1.20 7.40
C HIS A 166 9.99 -0.96 6.06
N GLN A 167 9.19 -0.76 5.01
CA GLN A 167 9.63 -0.52 3.66
C GLN A 167 8.97 0.77 3.16
N LYS A 168 9.82 1.73 2.77
CA LYS A 168 9.43 2.76 1.79
C LYS A 168 9.77 2.22 0.40
N PRO A 169 8.80 1.99 -0.48
CA PRO A 169 9.10 1.62 -1.85
C PRO A 169 9.93 2.72 -2.55
N ALA A 170 10.71 2.32 -3.55
CA ALA A 170 11.36 3.29 -4.43
C ALA A 170 10.29 4.01 -5.24
N TYR A 171 10.52 5.25 -5.63
CA TYR A 171 9.59 5.92 -6.53
C TYR A 171 9.43 5.14 -7.86
N ALA A 172 10.52 4.61 -8.41
CA ALA A 172 10.48 3.69 -9.55
C ALA A 172 9.71 2.40 -9.26
N HIS A 173 9.74 1.89 -8.03
CA HIS A 173 8.98 0.69 -7.63
C HIS A 173 7.49 0.99 -7.63
N ASP A 174 7.06 2.09 -7.03
CA ASP A 174 5.65 2.47 -7.03
C ASP A 174 5.14 2.79 -8.45
N LEU A 175 5.94 3.48 -9.26
CA LEU A 175 5.62 3.70 -10.67
C LEU A 175 5.55 2.40 -11.46
N PHE A 176 6.44 1.44 -11.18
CA PHE A 176 6.38 0.12 -11.81
C PHE A 176 5.10 -0.62 -11.41
N ALA A 177 4.73 -0.64 -10.13
CA ALA A 177 3.54 -1.34 -9.66
C ALA A 177 2.25 -0.67 -10.17
N HIS A 178 2.12 0.64 -9.97
CA HIS A 178 0.85 1.37 -10.08
C HIS A 178 0.78 2.31 -11.29
N GLY A 179 1.93 2.78 -11.78
CA GLY A 179 2.02 3.83 -12.80
C GLY A 179 1.89 5.23 -12.22
N PHE A 180 1.90 6.24 -13.09
CA PHE A 180 1.79 7.65 -12.69
C PHE A 180 0.65 8.36 -13.42
N LYS A 181 -0.04 9.24 -12.69
CA LYS A 181 -0.98 10.21 -13.26
C LYS A 181 -0.59 11.61 -12.79
N VAL A 182 -0.25 12.49 -13.74
CA VAL A 182 -0.08 13.94 -13.46
C VAL A 182 -1.29 14.66 -14.04
N GLY A 183 -2.17 15.13 -13.15
CA GLY A 183 -3.40 15.80 -13.55
C GLY A 183 -4.28 14.94 -14.46
N ALA A 184 -4.70 15.49 -15.60
CA ALA A 184 -5.57 14.80 -16.57
C ALA A 184 -4.79 13.92 -17.57
N GLN A 185 -3.45 13.93 -17.56
CA GLN A 185 -2.63 13.16 -18.49
C GLN A 185 -2.02 11.95 -17.79
N GLN A 186 -2.33 10.77 -18.33
CA GLN A 186 -1.75 9.51 -17.90
C GLN A 186 -0.40 9.35 -18.61
N HIS A 187 0.70 9.46 -17.85
CA HIS A 187 2.04 9.48 -18.43
C HIS A 187 2.71 8.11 -18.45
N THR A 188 2.35 7.19 -17.55
CA THR A 188 2.92 5.84 -17.50
C THR A 188 1.88 4.80 -17.06
N CYS A 189 1.97 3.61 -17.64
CA CYS A 189 1.14 2.46 -17.28
C CYS A 189 1.96 1.48 -16.42
N GLY A 190 1.63 1.37 -15.14
CA GLY A 190 2.26 0.37 -14.26
C GLY A 190 1.80 -1.05 -14.57
N PHE A 191 2.45 -2.02 -13.92
CA PHE A 191 2.16 -3.44 -14.00
C PHE A 191 0.68 -3.73 -13.76
N SER A 192 0.07 -3.14 -12.72
CA SER A 192 -1.35 -3.33 -12.40
C SER A 192 -2.28 -2.86 -13.53
N GLN A 193 -1.92 -1.77 -14.22
CA GLN A 193 -2.71 -1.26 -15.34
C GLN A 193 -2.58 -2.17 -16.58
N HIS A 194 -1.36 -2.63 -16.88
CA HIS A 194 -1.14 -3.60 -17.96
C HIS A 194 -1.80 -4.94 -17.67
N PHE A 195 -1.78 -5.39 -16.41
CA PHE A 195 -2.47 -6.58 -15.94
C PHE A 195 -3.97 -6.47 -16.22
N GLY A 196 -4.61 -5.39 -15.77
CA GLY A 196 -6.04 -5.14 -16.02
C GLY A 196 -6.37 -5.00 -17.52
N ALA A 197 -5.51 -4.36 -18.30
CA ALA A 197 -5.69 -4.26 -19.75
C ALA A 197 -5.63 -5.63 -20.44
N LYS A 198 -4.65 -6.47 -20.10
CA LYS A 198 -4.53 -7.83 -20.63
C LYS A 198 -5.72 -8.70 -20.19
N MET A 199 -6.22 -8.55 -18.96
CA MET A 199 -7.44 -9.24 -18.52
C MET A 199 -8.64 -8.88 -19.39
N ARG A 200 -8.88 -7.59 -19.65
CA ARG A 200 -9.98 -7.15 -20.52
C ARG A 200 -9.85 -7.69 -21.95
N GLN A 201 -8.63 -7.81 -22.47
CA GLN A 201 -8.38 -8.39 -23.80
C GLN A 201 -8.69 -9.88 -23.87
N LEU A 202 -8.67 -10.60 -22.73
CA LEU A 202 -9.05 -12.01 -22.68
C LEU A 202 -10.57 -12.21 -22.77
N CYS A 203 -11.38 -11.18 -22.50
CA CYS A 203 -12.83 -11.29 -22.50
C CYS A 203 -13.39 -11.36 -23.92
N SER A 204 -14.28 -12.32 -24.15
CA SER A 204 -14.99 -12.55 -25.41
C SER A 204 -16.51 -12.65 -25.21
N SER A 205 -16.99 -12.60 -23.96
CA SER A 205 -18.41 -12.62 -23.61
C SER A 205 -18.74 -11.63 -22.47
N PRO A 206 -20.02 -11.27 -22.28
CA PRO A 206 -20.45 -10.45 -21.15
C PRO A 206 -20.18 -11.09 -19.77
N GLU A 207 -20.29 -12.43 -19.67
CA GLU A 207 -19.97 -13.18 -18.44
C GLU A 207 -18.49 -13.02 -18.07
N GLU A 208 -17.59 -13.19 -19.04
CA GLU A 208 -16.15 -13.00 -18.82
C GLU A 208 -15.83 -11.54 -18.45
N ALA A 209 -16.50 -10.57 -19.07
CA ALA A 209 -16.35 -9.16 -18.72
C ALA A 209 -16.80 -8.86 -17.29
N ALA A 210 -17.92 -9.44 -16.84
CA ALA A 210 -18.42 -9.28 -15.47
C ALA A 210 -17.49 -9.92 -14.42
N PHE A 211 -16.92 -11.09 -14.74
CA PHE A 211 -15.87 -11.71 -13.93
C PHE A 211 -14.62 -10.82 -13.86
N VAL A 212 -14.13 -10.33 -15.00
CA VAL A 212 -12.92 -9.49 -15.03
C VAL A 212 -13.11 -8.14 -14.34
N SER A 213 -14.31 -7.57 -14.33
CA SER A 213 -14.57 -6.32 -13.60
C SER A 213 -14.46 -6.44 -12.09
N GLN A 214 -14.52 -7.67 -11.55
CA GLN A 214 -14.36 -7.97 -10.12
C GLN A 214 -12.93 -8.41 -9.78
N LEU A 215 -12.00 -8.29 -10.72
CA LEU A 215 -10.58 -8.52 -10.48
C LEU A 215 -9.89 -7.19 -10.23
N GLY A 216 -9.16 -7.13 -9.13
CA GLY A 216 -8.46 -5.93 -8.69
C GLY A 216 -7.10 -6.22 -8.11
N ASN A 217 -6.30 -5.17 -8.01
CA ASN A 217 -5.16 -5.12 -7.11
C ASN A 217 -5.67 -4.68 -5.74
N SER A 218 -5.64 -5.55 -4.74
CA SER A 218 -5.88 -5.17 -3.35
C SER A 218 -4.60 -4.54 -2.80
N GLU A 219 -4.39 -3.28 -3.14
CA GLU A 219 -3.30 -2.48 -2.60
C GLU A 219 -3.44 -2.44 -1.07
N SER A 220 -2.35 -2.68 -0.35
CA SER A 220 -2.33 -2.72 1.13
C SER A 220 -3.03 -3.92 1.78
N ALA A 221 -3.20 -5.00 1.04
CA ALA A 221 -3.65 -6.29 1.53
C ALA A 221 -2.65 -6.93 2.51
N TYR A 222 -2.77 -6.67 3.81
CA TYR A 222 -2.01 -7.41 4.81
C TYR A 222 -2.18 -8.93 4.64
N CYS A 223 -1.06 -9.65 4.66
CA CYS A 223 -0.97 -11.10 4.74
C CYS A 223 -0.62 -11.46 6.18
N PHE A 224 -1.56 -12.04 6.93
CA PHE A 224 -1.32 -12.52 8.29
C PHE A 224 -0.91 -13.98 8.30
N ALA A 225 -0.18 -14.43 9.31
CA ALA A 225 0.01 -15.86 9.56
C ALA A 225 -1.33 -16.58 9.72
N ARG A 226 -1.36 -17.81 9.20
CA ARG A 226 -2.50 -18.73 9.29
C ARG A 226 -2.72 -19.23 10.70
N ASP A 227 -1.64 -19.44 11.44
CA ASP A 227 -1.73 -19.75 12.87
C ASP A 227 -2.03 -18.46 13.64
N PRO A 228 -3.20 -18.35 14.30
CA PRO A 228 -3.58 -17.13 15.00
C PRO A 228 -2.72 -16.83 16.24
N TYR A 229 -1.92 -17.79 16.71
CA TYR A 229 -0.97 -17.59 17.79
C TYR A 229 0.36 -16.99 17.32
N ILE A 230 0.60 -16.94 16.01
CA ILE A 230 1.79 -16.32 15.42
C ILE A 230 1.40 -14.93 14.91
N LYS A 231 2.09 -13.90 15.38
CA LYS A 231 1.83 -12.51 14.97
C LYS A 231 2.51 -12.11 13.65
N ASP A 232 3.00 -13.07 12.86
CA ASP A 232 3.67 -12.75 11.61
C ASP A 232 2.70 -12.08 10.63
N TYR A 233 3.18 -11.03 9.97
CA TYR A 233 2.46 -10.44 8.86
C TYR A 233 3.38 -9.75 7.86
N HIS A 234 2.90 -9.59 6.64
CA HIS A 234 3.54 -8.80 5.59
C HIS A 234 2.53 -8.12 4.69
N GLN A 235 2.83 -6.89 4.29
CA GLN A 235 2.09 -6.16 3.25
C GLN A 235 2.84 -6.26 1.91
N PRO A 236 2.36 -7.04 0.93
CA PRO A 236 3.03 -7.17 -0.37
C PRO A 236 2.96 -5.87 -1.16
N ASP A 237 3.85 -5.73 -2.15
CA ASP A 237 3.83 -4.59 -3.07
C ASP A 237 2.60 -4.61 -4.00
N GLY A 238 2.01 -5.79 -4.24
CA GLY A 238 0.68 -5.92 -4.86
C GLY A 238 0.05 -7.29 -4.63
N PHE A 239 -1.27 -7.36 -4.64
CA PHE A 239 -2.01 -8.62 -4.55
C PHE A 239 -3.21 -8.62 -5.50
N PHE A 240 -3.17 -9.48 -6.52
CA PHE A 240 -4.21 -9.56 -7.54
C PHE A 240 -5.17 -10.70 -7.23
N SER A 241 -6.44 -10.36 -7.01
CA SER A 241 -7.48 -11.32 -6.62
C SER A 241 -8.84 -10.93 -7.17
N HIS A 242 -9.80 -11.83 -7.01
CA HIS A 242 -11.23 -11.58 -7.27
C HIS A 242 -11.95 -11.12 -6.01
N ASP A 243 -12.92 -10.22 -6.14
CA ASP A 243 -13.64 -9.60 -5.01
C ASP A 243 -14.37 -10.61 -4.11
N VAL A 244 -14.89 -11.70 -4.68
CA VAL A 244 -15.53 -12.78 -3.90
C VAL A 244 -14.53 -13.76 -3.26
N SER A 245 -13.25 -13.69 -3.61
CA SER A 245 -12.19 -14.56 -3.12
C SER A 245 -10.91 -13.78 -2.81
N VAL A 246 -11.04 -12.71 -2.03
CA VAL A 246 -9.96 -11.73 -1.75
C VAL A 246 -8.68 -12.32 -1.16
N ASN A 247 -8.74 -13.52 -0.57
CA ASN A 247 -7.57 -14.20 -0.01
C ASN A 247 -6.85 -15.08 -1.04
N TYR A 248 -7.47 -15.38 -2.18
CA TYR A 248 -6.92 -16.21 -3.23
C TYR A 248 -6.36 -15.35 -4.35
N GLY A 249 -5.11 -15.57 -4.76
CA GLY A 249 -4.57 -14.78 -5.86
C GLY A 249 -3.07 -14.82 -6.06
N VAL A 250 -2.58 -13.75 -6.67
CA VAL A 250 -1.20 -13.56 -7.11
C VAL A 250 -0.54 -12.45 -6.32
N CYS A 251 0.59 -12.74 -5.70
CA CYS A 251 1.38 -11.76 -4.96
C CYS A 251 2.48 -11.16 -5.86
N LEU A 252 2.67 -9.85 -5.81
CA LEU A 252 3.75 -9.12 -6.46
C LEU A 252 4.67 -8.52 -5.40
N GLU A 253 5.97 -8.73 -5.55
CA GLU A 253 7.01 -8.10 -4.74
C GLU A 253 8.05 -7.41 -5.64
N LEU A 254 8.39 -6.18 -5.30
CA LEU A 254 9.45 -5.40 -5.86
C LEU A 254 10.63 -5.43 -4.89
N VAL A 255 11.74 -5.96 -5.38
CA VAL A 255 12.88 -6.35 -4.56
C VAL A 255 14.02 -5.39 -4.84
N ASN A 256 14.66 -4.92 -3.77
CA ASN A 256 15.93 -4.18 -3.81
C ASN A 256 17.02 -4.99 -3.11
N SER A 257 18.25 -4.46 -3.10
CA SER A 257 19.39 -5.13 -2.46
C SER A 257 19.15 -5.55 -1.00
N HIS A 258 18.35 -4.80 -0.23
CA HIS A 258 18.03 -5.12 1.16
C HIS A 258 16.98 -6.24 1.29
N LYS A 259 15.90 -6.19 0.49
CA LYS A 259 14.80 -7.19 0.53
C LYS A 259 15.21 -8.53 -0.09
N ARG A 260 16.20 -8.54 -0.99
CA ARG A 260 16.67 -9.74 -1.72
C ARG A 260 17.02 -10.91 -0.80
N ALA A 261 17.67 -10.64 0.33
CA ALA A 261 18.05 -11.68 1.29
C ALA A 261 16.86 -12.36 1.99
N ARG A 262 15.69 -11.71 2.02
CA ARG A 262 14.47 -12.19 2.66
C ARG A 262 13.51 -12.88 1.69
N LEU A 263 13.78 -12.84 0.38
CA LEU A 263 12.79 -13.21 -0.63
C LEU A 263 12.34 -14.67 -0.55
N ALA A 264 13.23 -15.59 -0.19
CA ALA A 264 12.87 -16.98 0.05
C ALA A 264 11.94 -17.15 1.27
N ASP A 265 12.21 -16.41 2.35
CA ASP A 265 11.37 -16.40 3.56
C ASP A 265 9.99 -15.79 3.26
N LEU A 266 9.94 -14.73 2.46
CA LEU A 266 8.69 -14.12 1.99
C LEU A 266 7.88 -15.08 1.12
N ALA A 267 8.54 -15.78 0.20
CA ALA A 267 7.89 -16.78 -0.64
C ALA A 267 7.24 -17.89 0.20
N ASP A 268 7.97 -18.43 1.17
CA ASP A 268 7.45 -19.44 2.09
C ASP A 268 6.34 -18.89 2.99
N PHE A 269 6.47 -17.65 3.46
CA PHE A 269 5.43 -16.98 4.22
C PHE A 269 4.12 -16.86 3.43
N TYR A 270 4.16 -16.27 2.24
CA TYR A 270 2.96 -16.07 1.43
C TYR A 270 2.32 -17.37 0.96
N LEU A 271 3.15 -18.29 0.47
CA LEU A 271 2.66 -19.52 -0.13
C LEU A 271 2.25 -20.54 0.93
N HIS A 272 2.91 -20.66 2.09
CA HIS A 272 2.60 -21.72 3.04
C HIS A 272 2.02 -21.23 4.37
N LYS A 273 2.55 -20.13 4.90
CA LYS A 273 2.28 -19.73 6.28
C LYS A 273 1.17 -18.71 6.42
N SER A 274 0.80 -18.00 5.37
CA SER A 274 -0.20 -16.94 5.45
C SER A 274 -1.65 -17.45 5.34
N VAL A 275 -2.61 -16.66 5.85
CA VAL A 275 -4.06 -16.84 5.64
C VAL A 275 -4.43 -16.66 4.17
N ARG A 276 -3.62 -15.92 3.40
CA ARG A 276 -3.84 -15.79 1.97
C ARG A 276 -3.49 -17.10 1.27
N GLU A 277 -4.39 -17.50 0.39
CA GLU A 277 -4.20 -18.58 -0.55
C GLU A 277 -3.46 -18.07 -1.79
N THR A 278 -2.24 -17.56 -1.58
CA THR A 278 -1.36 -17.16 -2.67
C THR A 278 -1.04 -18.38 -3.54
N GLN A 279 -1.27 -18.27 -4.84
CA GLN A 279 -0.98 -19.35 -5.81
C GLN A 279 0.40 -19.19 -6.45
N VAL A 280 0.81 -17.94 -6.67
CA VAL A 280 2.11 -17.58 -7.21
C VAL A 280 2.59 -16.27 -6.60
N LEU A 281 3.87 -16.26 -6.21
CA LEU A 281 4.60 -15.04 -5.92
C LEU A 281 5.41 -14.66 -7.17
N ILE A 282 5.28 -13.42 -7.61
CA ILE A 282 6.07 -12.81 -8.67
C ILE A 282 6.97 -11.78 -7.99
N ALA A 283 8.28 -11.92 -8.12
CA ALA A 283 9.22 -10.90 -7.65
C ALA A 283 10.00 -10.30 -8.81
N VAL A 284 10.07 -8.98 -8.84
CA VAL A 284 10.89 -8.21 -9.79
C VAL A 284 11.99 -7.53 -8.98
N ASP A 285 13.21 -8.03 -9.13
CA ASP A 285 14.38 -7.56 -8.40
C ASP A 285 15.15 -6.57 -9.27
N PHE A 286 15.07 -5.29 -8.88
CA PHE A 286 15.82 -4.21 -9.51
C PHE A 286 16.17 -3.12 -8.50
N ASP A 287 17.41 -2.66 -8.58
CA ASP A 287 17.99 -1.66 -7.69
C ASP A 287 18.64 -0.55 -8.52
N GLU A 288 17.84 0.46 -8.83
CA GLU A 288 18.19 1.56 -9.75
C GLU A 288 19.51 2.26 -9.37
N ASP A 289 19.83 2.32 -8.07
CA ASP A 289 21.02 2.98 -7.55
C ASP A 289 22.32 2.20 -7.81
N GLN A 290 22.24 0.88 -7.97
CA GLN A 290 23.42 0.00 -7.98
C GLN A 290 23.62 -0.70 -9.32
N SER A 291 22.54 -1.04 -10.01
CA SER A 291 22.61 -1.81 -11.25
C SER A 291 21.36 -1.65 -12.10
N LYS A 292 21.53 -1.71 -13.43
CA LYS A 292 20.43 -1.81 -14.38
C LYS A 292 19.95 -3.24 -14.61
N ARG A 293 20.58 -4.22 -13.95
CA ARG A 293 20.20 -5.62 -13.99
C ARG A 293 18.85 -5.80 -13.33
N VAL A 294 18.01 -6.60 -13.97
CA VAL A 294 16.69 -6.92 -13.46
C VAL A 294 16.44 -8.40 -13.55
N VAL A 295 16.06 -8.98 -12.41
CA VAL A 295 15.80 -10.40 -12.28
C VAL A 295 14.31 -10.61 -12.04
N LEU A 296 13.67 -11.39 -12.90
CA LEU A 296 12.33 -11.89 -12.67
C LEU A 296 12.41 -13.25 -11.99
N SER A 297 11.75 -13.37 -10.84
CA SER A 297 11.63 -14.63 -10.13
C SER A 297 10.16 -14.96 -9.87
N THR A 298 9.80 -16.23 -9.95
CA THR A 298 8.45 -16.71 -9.66
C THR A 298 8.51 -17.93 -8.76
N TRP A 299 7.65 -17.97 -7.74
CA TRP A 299 7.54 -19.09 -6.80
C TRP A 299 6.14 -19.67 -6.83
N ARG A 300 6.09 -21.00 -6.77
CA ARG A 300 4.86 -21.78 -6.65
C ARG A 300 5.06 -22.89 -5.63
N ARG A 301 3.95 -23.36 -5.05
CA ARG A 301 3.95 -24.59 -4.24
C ARG A 301 4.32 -25.80 -5.09
N ASP A 302 5.09 -26.71 -4.52
CA ASP A 302 5.44 -28.00 -5.08
C ASP A 302 5.35 -29.07 -3.98
N GLY A 303 4.13 -29.53 -3.72
CA GLY A 303 3.82 -30.30 -2.52
C GLY A 303 4.02 -29.45 -1.26
N ASP A 304 4.86 -29.94 -0.35
CA ASP A 304 5.27 -29.20 0.86
C ASP A 304 6.45 -28.23 0.60
N GLY A 305 7.02 -28.26 -0.62
CA GLY A 305 8.16 -27.44 -1.01
C GLY A 305 7.78 -26.22 -1.85
N LEU A 306 8.80 -25.45 -2.21
CA LEU A 306 8.69 -24.33 -3.14
C LEU A 306 9.48 -24.62 -4.42
N LYS A 307 8.86 -24.32 -5.56
CA LYS A 307 9.53 -24.32 -6.85
C LYS A 307 9.73 -22.88 -7.30
N MET A 308 10.99 -22.52 -7.50
CA MET A 308 11.40 -21.21 -7.99
C MET A 308 11.85 -21.28 -9.45
N HIS A 309 11.40 -20.34 -10.26
CA HIS A 309 11.95 -20.07 -11.59
C HIS A 309 12.53 -18.66 -11.61
N VAL A 310 13.79 -18.54 -12.03
CA VAL A 310 14.55 -17.29 -12.07
C VAL A 310 15.05 -17.06 -13.49
N GLN A 311 14.93 -15.82 -13.97
CA GLN A 311 15.54 -15.39 -15.21
C GLN A 311 15.96 -13.91 -15.12
N ASP A 312 17.11 -13.58 -15.70
CA ASP A 312 17.45 -12.18 -15.96
C ASP A 312 16.56 -11.67 -17.10
N ILE A 313 15.97 -10.50 -16.95
CA ILE A 313 15.20 -9.80 -17.99
C ILE A 313 15.93 -8.56 -18.51
N ARG A 314 16.85 -8.00 -17.71
CA ARG A 314 17.88 -7.03 -18.11
C ARG A 314 19.23 -7.44 -17.53
N ASP A 315 20.31 -7.24 -18.27
CA ASP A 315 21.68 -7.40 -17.75
C ASP A 315 22.17 -6.13 -17.02
N GLU A 316 23.41 -6.17 -16.53
CA GLU A 316 24.03 -5.06 -15.77
C GLU A 316 24.10 -3.74 -16.56
N ASP A 317 24.14 -3.80 -17.90
CA ASP A 317 24.14 -2.62 -18.78
C ASP A 317 22.72 -2.10 -19.06
N GLY A 318 21.69 -2.83 -18.62
CA GLY A 318 20.29 -2.56 -18.90
C GLY A 318 19.82 -3.08 -20.25
N THR A 319 20.59 -3.95 -20.90
CA THR A 319 20.20 -4.58 -22.16
C THR A 319 19.20 -5.69 -21.88
N LEU A 320 18.15 -5.77 -22.70
CA LEU A 320 17.14 -6.81 -22.61
C LEU A 320 17.78 -8.21 -22.78
N VAL A 321 17.48 -9.11 -21.86
CA VAL A 321 17.86 -10.53 -21.93
C VAL A 321 16.65 -11.34 -22.39
N PRO A 322 16.66 -11.99 -23.56
CA PRO A 322 15.55 -12.82 -24.00
C PRO A 322 15.28 -13.96 -23.02
N GLY A 323 14.01 -14.24 -22.76
CA GLY A 323 13.60 -15.26 -21.80
C GLY A 323 12.17 -15.72 -22.02
N ASN A 324 11.69 -16.58 -21.12
CA ASN A 324 10.31 -17.05 -21.18
C ASN A 324 9.36 -15.92 -20.78
N PRO A 325 8.17 -15.84 -21.38
CA PRO A 325 7.17 -14.88 -20.93
C PRO A 325 6.65 -15.27 -19.54
N LEU A 326 6.37 -14.28 -18.70
CA LEU A 326 5.64 -14.46 -17.46
C LEU A 326 4.19 -14.85 -17.81
N ARG A 327 3.78 -16.05 -17.39
CA ARG A 327 2.44 -16.58 -17.63
C ARG A 327 1.68 -16.76 -16.31
N ILE A 328 0.53 -16.11 -16.22
CA ILE A 328 -0.36 -16.13 -15.05
C ILE A 328 -1.71 -16.75 -15.45
N PRO A 329 -1.89 -18.08 -15.30
CA PRO A 329 -3.18 -18.74 -15.44
C PRO A 329 -4.32 -18.05 -14.70
N MET A 330 -5.54 -18.10 -15.26
CA MET A 330 -6.73 -17.56 -14.57
C MET A 330 -6.99 -18.26 -13.24
N LEU A 331 -6.67 -19.56 -13.19
CA LEU A 331 -6.77 -20.35 -11.97
C LEU A 331 -5.76 -19.96 -10.89
N ASP A 332 -4.76 -19.12 -11.17
CA ASP A 332 -3.89 -18.59 -10.11
C ASP A 332 -4.46 -17.32 -9.46
N ILE A 333 -5.37 -16.63 -10.15
CA ILE A 333 -5.96 -15.36 -9.71
C ILE A 333 -7.25 -15.61 -8.92
N ALA A 334 -7.97 -16.67 -9.28
CA ALA A 334 -9.27 -16.99 -8.73
C ALA A 334 -9.50 -18.52 -8.68
N PRO A 335 -10.21 -19.05 -7.66
CA PRO A 335 -10.44 -20.48 -7.54
C PRO A 335 -11.34 -21.01 -8.68
N PRO A 336 -11.21 -22.29 -9.06
CA PRO A 336 -11.98 -22.87 -10.16
C PRO A 336 -13.50 -22.70 -10.06
N ALA A 337 -14.03 -22.64 -8.83
CA ALA A 337 -15.46 -22.47 -8.57
C ALA A 337 -16.03 -21.15 -9.12
N ILE A 338 -15.21 -20.09 -9.21
CA ILE A 338 -15.65 -18.76 -9.65
C ILE A 338 -15.15 -18.39 -11.06
N VAL A 339 -14.09 -19.04 -11.54
CA VAL A 339 -13.55 -18.79 -12.89
C VAL A 339 -14.49 -19.39 -13.95
N PRO A 340 -15.03 -18.58 -14.88
CA PRO A 340 -15.86 -19.07 -15.98
C PRO A 340 -15.15 -20.18 -16.76
N LEU A 341 -15.89 -21.21 -17.19
CA LEU A 341 -15.32 -22.36 -17.89
C LEU A 341 -14.49 -21.97 -19.12
N SER A 342 -14.94 -20.95 -19.85
CA SER A 342 -14.24 -20.39 -21.02
C SER A 342 -12.91 -19.70 -20.69
N MET A 343 -12.70 -19.30 -19.44
CA MET A 343 -11.48 -18.64 -18.97
C MET A 343 -10.50 -19.57 -18.25
N ARG A 344 -10.93 -20.77 -17.81
CA ARG A 344 -10.06 -21.67 -17.00
C ARG A 344 -8.74 -22.05 -17.68
N ASN A 345 -8.71 -22.11 -19.01
CA ASN A 345 -7.51 -22.42 -19.78
C ASN A 345 -6.78 -21.18 -20.31
N LYS A 346 -7.29 -19.98 -20.04
CA LYS A 346 -6.66 -18.72 -20.42
C LYS A 346 -5.59 -18.35 -19.39
N ALA A 347 -4.66 -17.51 -19.83
CA ALA A 347 -3.62 -16.96 -18.98
C ALA A 347 -3.28 -15.54 -19.45
N ILE A 348 -2.94 -14.67 -18.52
CA ILE A 348 -2.24 -13.43 -18.84
C ILE A 348 -0.81 -13.80 -19.21
N VAL A 349 -0.28 -13.19 -20.25
CA VAL A 349 1.08 -13.41 -20.73
C VAL A 349 1.78 -12.06 -20.85
N PHE A 350 2.88 -11.87 -20.14
CA PHE A 350 3.79 -10.74 -20.32
C PHE A 350 5.08 -11.26 -20.95
N SER A 351 5.39 -10.76 -22.14
CA SER A 351 6.71 -10.94 -22.72
C SER A 351 7.77 -10.22 -21.88
N VAL A 352 9.02 -10.69 -21.97
CA VAL A 352 10.14 -10.00 -21.32
C VAL A 352 10.26 -8.55 -21.79
N GLN A 353 9.98 -8.28 -23.07
CA GLN A 353 10.01 -6.94 -23.63
C GLN A 353 8.93 -6.03 -23.05
N GLU A 354 7.72 -6.54 -22.82
CA GLU A 354 6.67 -5.76 -22.14
C GLU A 354 7.07 -5.43 -20.69
N LEU A 355 7.63 -6.38 -19.94
CA LEU A 355 8.10 -6.13 -18.56
C LEU A 355 9.21 -5.08 -18.52
N CYS A 356 10.17 -5.16 -19.44
CA CYS A 356 11.23 -4.15 -19.57
C CYS A 356 10.66 -2.79 -19.96
N GLN A 357 9.63 -2.74 -20.80
CA GLN A 357 8.98 -1.48 -21.18
C GLN A 357 8.27 -0.83 -20.00
N ILE A 358 7.50 -1.58 -19.21
CA ILE A 358 6.82 -1.07 -17.99
C ILE A 358 7.85 -0.45 -17.03
N MET A 359 9.00 -1.10 -16.88
CA MET A 359 10.08 -0.62 -16.02
C MET A 359 10.80 0.60 -16.58
N LYS A 360 11.07 0.63 -17.88
CA LYS A 360 11.61 1.82 -18.53
C LYS A 360 10.66 3.01 -18.38
N ASP A 361 9.35 2.79 -18.54
CA ASP A 361 8.35 3.84 -18.34
C ASP A 361 8.37 4.35 -16.88
N ALA A 362 8.57 3.45 -15.90
CA ALA A 362 8.73 3.83 -14.50
C ALA A 362 10.01 4.66 -14.27
N GLU A 363 11.16 4.22 -14.77
CA GLU A 363 12.45 4.95 -14.71
C GLU A 363 12.32 6.35 -15.36
N ASP A 364 11.74 6.44 -16.57
CA ASP A 364 11.50 7.70 -17.27
C ASP A 364 10.52 8.61 -16.51
N GLY A 365 9.57 8.02 -15.78
CA GLY A 365 8.65 8.74 -14.89
C GLY A 365 9.37 9.36 -13.69
N VAL A 366 10.32 8.65 -13.08
CA VAL A 366 11.17 9.18 -12.00
C VAL A 366 11.96 10.39 -12.50
N ALA A 367 12.61 10.27 -13.65
CA ALA A 367 13.42 11.35 -14.23
C ALA A 367 12.60 12.63 -14.46
N LYS A 368 11.36 12.50 -14.95
CA LYS A 368 10.46 13.64 -15.16
C LYS A 368 10.05 14.33 -13.86
N VAL A 369 9.75 13.57 -12.82
CA VAL A 369 9.37 14.13 -11.51
C VAL A 369 10.54 14.86 -10.87
N ILE A 370 11.76 14.34 -11.00
CA ILE A 370 12.98 15.05 -10.59
C ILE A 370 13.10 16.36 -11.38
N GLU A 371 13.00 16.32 -12.71
CA GLU A 371 13.09 17.53 -13.56
C GLU A 371 12.01 18.57 -13.20
N GLU A 372 10.77 18.14 -12.95
CA GLU A 372 9.68 19.03 -12.53
C GLU A 372 9.92 19.62 -11.13
N SER A 373 10.47 18.85 -10.19
CA SER A 373 10.82 19.35 -8.86
C SER A 373 11.97 20.37 -8.88
N GLU A 374 12.89 20.25 -9.85
CA GLU A 374 14.02 21.17 -10.03
C GLU A 374 13.64 22.45 -10.77
N ARG A 375 12.51 22.45 -11.49
CA ARG A 375 11.95 23.67 -12.07
C ARG A 375 11.42 24.55 -10.95
N VAL A 376 12.31 25.36 -10.39
CA VAL A 376 11.95 26.48 -9.53
C VAL A 376 10.86 27.27 -10.28
N PRO A 377 9.64 27.40 -9.73
CA PRO A 377 8.63 28.21 -10.37
C PRO A 377 9.25 29.58 -10.57
N GLU A 378 9.40 30.00 -11.82
CA GLU A 378 9.86 31.35 -12.13
C GLU A 378 8.93 32.26 -11.35
N ILE A 379 9.44 32.86 -10.28
CA ILE A 379 8.68 33.77 -9.44
C ILE A 379 8.44 34.94 -10.35
N VAL A 380 7.34 34.89 -11.11
CA VAL A 380 6.87 36.02 -11.88
C VAL A 380 6.65 37.09 -10.83
N PRO A 381 7.50 38.14 -10.79
CA PRO A 381 7.34 39.17 -9.79
C PRO A 381 5.91 39.67 -9.90
N PRO A 382 5.22 39.87 -8.77
CA PRO A 382 3.84 40.34 -8.80
C PRO A 382 3.80 41.55 -9.74
N PRO A 383 2.79 41.61 -10.64
CA PRO A 383 2.69 42.72 -11.58
C PRO A 383 2.83 44.01 -10.79
N PRO A 384 3.65 44.97 -11.27
CA PRO A 384 3.92 46.19 -10.52
C PRO A 384 2.57 46.79 -10.12
N SER A 385 2.37 46.95 -8.81
CA SER A 385 1.13 47.47 -8.25
C SER A 385 0.80 48.74 -9.01
N SER A 386 -0.32 48.75 -9.75
CA SER A 386 -0.74 49.93 -10.50
C SER A 386 -0.72 51.12 -9.55
N PRO A 387 0.06 52.17 -9.85
CA PRO A 387 0.17 53.33 -8.98
C PRO A 387 -1.15 54.07 -9.04
N GLY A 388 -2.08 53.74 -8.14
CA GLY A 388 -3.36 54.42 -8.09
C GLY A 388 -4.54 53.70 -7.43
N ASP A 389 -4.40 52.52 -6.81
CA ASP A 389 -5.53 51.94 -6.07
C ASP A 389 -5.74 52.67 -4.71
N PRO A 390 -6.77 53.52 -4.57
CA PRO A 390 -6.98 54.34 -3.39
C PRO A 390 -7.52 53.53 -2.19
N SER A 391 -7.81 52.24 -2.39
CA SER A 391 -8.43 51.39 -1.37
C SER A 391 -7.47 50.98 -0.24
N ILE A 392 -6.15 51.04 -0.44
CA ILE A 392 -5.15 50.65 0.57
C ILE A 392 -4.98 51.71 1.68
N MET A 393 -5.37 52.96 1.45
CA MET A 393 -5.28 54.03 2.47
C MET A 393 -6.37 53.97 3.55
N ARG A 394 -7.39 53.11 3.45
CA ARG A 394 -8.48 53.08 4.44
C ARG A 394 -8.22 52.23 5.68
N ASN A 395 -7.22 51.36 5.70
CA ASN A 395 -7.00 50.41 6.81
C ASN A 395 -5.92 50.85 7.82
N LEU A 396 -5.43 52.09 7.76
CA LEU A 396 -4.46 52.65 8.72
C LEU A 396 -5.06 53.71 9.65
N MET A 397 -6.39 53.73 9.85
CA MET A 397 -6.99 54.49 10.95
C MET A 397 -6.89 53.70 12.25
N ILE A 398 -5.84 54.00 13.02
CA ILE A 398 -5.71 53.64 14.44
C ILE A 398 -6.85 54.33 15.20
N PRO A 399 -7.71 53.61 15.97
CA PRO A 399 -8.72 54.25 16.81
C PRO A 399 -8.04 55.00 17.97
N ASP A 400 -8.40 56.27 18.12
CA ASP A 400 -7.93 57.16 19.18
C ASP A 400 -8.64 56.81 20.51
N GLU A 401 -7.96 56.09 21.41
CA GLU A 401 -8.44 55.80 22.77
C GLU A 401 -8.22 57.01 23.70
N ARG A 402 -9.11 58.00 23.66
CA ARG A 402 -9.31 58.94 24.78
C ARG A 402 -10.75 59.42 24.90
N ALA A 403 -11.51 58.79 25.78
CA ALA A 403 -12.62 59.43 26.50
C ALA A 403 -12.71 58.85 27.93
N PRO A 404 -12.67 59.69 28.99
CA PRO A 404 -12.71 59.22 30.37
C PRO A 404 -14.14 59.16 30.92
N PHE A 405 -14.35 58.23 31.86
CA PHE A 405 -15.30 58.37 32.96
C PHE A 405 -14.54 58.79 34.22
#